data_AF-A0A4R8UJ80-F1
#
_entry.id   AF-A0A4R8UJ80-F1
#
_cell.length_a   1.000
_cell.length_b   1.000
_cell.length_c   1.000
_cell.angle_alpha   90.00
_cell.angle_beta   90.00
_cell.angle_gamma   90.00
#
_symmetry.space_group_name_H-M   'P 1'
#
loop_
_entity.id
_entity.type
_entity.pdbx_description
1 polymer ?
#
loop_
_entity_poly.entity_id
_entity_poly.type
_entity_poly.pdbx_seq_one_letter_code
_entity_poly.pdbx_strand_id
1 'polypeptide(L)'
;MQNDIHGDDSVTELTGDEGGVWQVFTVSSVHIFDLDAMTITRLPGPASVPTVNDQTRPIRSIDWCRVGDRGEWTMHEDQPSPDVEYYWHISSTISRISRQVPPALDNQVQSGSGVGV
;
A
#
# COMPACT_ATOMS: atom_id res chain seq x y z
N MET A 1 -31.34 3.38 10.48
CA MET A 1 -30.97 2.45 9.39
C MET A 1 -29.45 2.48 9.32
N GLN A 2 -28.84 1.33 9.59
CA GLN A 2 -27.40 1.11 9.61
C GLN A 2 -26.93 0.97 8.15
N ASN A 3 -26.04 1.84 7.68
CA ASN A 3 -25.38 1.68 6.38
C ASN A 3 -24.02 1.01 6.62
N ASP A 4 -24.03 -0.30 6.80
CA ASP A 4 -22.83 -1.13 6.68
C ASP A 4 -22.71 -1.53 5.21
N ILE A 5 -21.68 -1.06 4.47
CA ILE A 5 -20.87 -1.83 3.50
C ILE A 5 -19.64 -0.97 3.14
N HIS A 6 -18.56 -0.98 3.91
CA HIS A 6 -17.20 -0.78 3.37
C HIS A 6 -16.40 -1.99 3.86
N GLY A 7 -16.21 -2.95 2.94
CA GLY A 7 -15.80 -4.32 3.22
C GLY A 7 -14.53 -4.39 4.05
N ASP A 8 -14.61 -5.24 5.07
CA ASP A 8 -13.55 -5.62 6.00
C ASP A 8 -12.53 -6.55 5.31
N ASP A 9 -12.05 -6.19 4.10
CA ASP A 9 -11.09 -6.99 3.33
C ASP A 9 -9.68 -6.80 3.91
N SER A 10 -9.55 -7.26 5.15
CA SER A 10 -8.33 -7.30 5.93
C SER A 10 -7.81 -8.73 5.95
N VAL A 11 -6.49 -8.85 5.88
CA VAL A 11 -5.78 -10.12 6.00
C VAL A 11 -4.79 -10.02 7.15
N THR A 12 -4.34 -11.17 7.63
CA THR A 12 -3.31 -11.20 8.68
C THR A 12 -1.90 -11.32 8.10
N GLU A 13 -1.77 -11.67 6.81
CA GLU A 13 -0.50 -11.91 6.14
C GLU A 13 -0.61 -11.60 4.64
N LEU A 14 0.47 -11.10 4.04
CA LEU A 14 0.67 -11.02 2.59
C LEU A 14 1.88 -11.86 2.19
N THR A 15 1.70 -12.65 1.14
CA THR A 15 2.71 -13.50 0.53
C THR A 15 3.19 -12.96 -0.81
N GLY A 16 2.39 -12.10 -1.46
CA GLY A 16 2.64 -11.56 -2.80
C GLY A 16 1.73 -12.14 -3.87
N ASP A 17 1.05 -13.26 -3.59
CA ASP A 17 0.17 -13.95 -4.54
C ASP A 17 -1.29 -13.44 -4.51
N GLU A 18 -1.63 -12.55 -3.58
CA GLU A 18 -3.02 -12.11 -3.34
C GLU A 18 -3.58 -11.21 -4.44
N GLY A 19 -2.71 -10.58 -5.25
CA GLY A 19 -3.07 -9.56 -6.23
C GLY A 19 -3.74 -8.32 -5.61
N GLY A 20 -3.95 -7.29 -6.42
CA GLY A 20 -4.52 -6.01 -6.03
C GLY A 20 -3.63 -5.14 -5.16
N VAL A 21 -4.21 -4.04 -4.68
CA VAL A 21 -3.50 -3.03 -3.89
C VAL A 21 -3.84 -3.15 -2.41
N TRP A 22 -2.82 -3.19 -1.57
CA TRP A 22 -2.92 -3.39 -0.13
C TRP A 22 -2.21 -2.29 0.64
N GLN A 23 -2.80 -1.88 1.75
CA GLN A 23 -2.18 -0.98 2.72
C GLN A 23 -1.72 -1.79 3.93
N VAL A 24 -0.42 -1.77 4.18
CA VAL A 24 0.24 -2.34 5.35
C VAL A 24 0.53 -1.20 6.33
N PHE A 25 -0.19 -1.17 7.43
CA PHE A 25 -0.03 -0.17 8.48
C PHE A 25 1.02 -0.65 9.46
N THR A 26 2.01 0.18 9.72
CA THR A 26 3.04 -0.03 10.75
C THR A 26 2.96 1.07 11.79
N VAL A 27 3.76 0.99 12.85
CA VAL A 27 3.75 1.98 13.95
C VAL A 27 3.95 3.41 13.44
N SER A 28 4.76 3.61 12.39
CA SER A 28 5.19 4.95 11.98
C SER A 28 5.06 5.23 10.48
N SER A 29 4.63 4.27 9.67
CA SER A 29 4.42 4.45 8.24
C SER A 29 3.32 3.55 7.70
N VAL A 30 2.79 3.91 6.54
CA VAL A 30 1.95 3.02 5.73
C VAL A 30 2.75 2.60 4.52
N HIS A 31 2.71 1.33 4.18
CA HIS A 31 3.32 0.79 2.97
C HIS A 31 2.21 0.33 2.04
N ILE A 32 2.19 0.87 0.82
CA ILE A 32 1.23 0.48 -0.21
C ILE A 32 1.91 -0.59 -1.05
N PHE A 33 1.40 -1.82 -0.99
CA PHE A 33 1.80 -2.93 -1.84
C PHE A 33 0.81 -3.01 -3.00
N ASP A 34 1.26 -2.65 -4.19
CA ASP A 34 0.53 -2.92 -5.43
C ASP A 34 1.04 -4.24 -5.98
N LEU A 35 0.34 -5.34 -5.67
CA LEU A 35 0.71 -6.69 -6.06
C LEU A 35 0.33 -7.01 -7.51
N ASP A 36 -0.55 -6.21 -8.13
CA ASP A 36 -0.83 -6.33 -9.57
C ASP A 36 0.33 -5.74 -10.39
N ALA A 37 0.88 -4.60 -9.95
CA ALA A 37 2.05 -3.98 -10.57
C ALA A 37 3.40 -4.50 -10.03
N MET A 38 3.38 -5.32 -8.97
CA MET A 38 4.55 -5.75 -8.21
C MET A 38 5.44 -4.59 -7.75
N THR A 39 4.82 -3.58 -7.11
CA THR A 39 5.53 -2.42 -6.55
C THR A 39 5.14 -2.14 -5.11
N ILE A 40 6.02 -1.44 -4.39
CA ILE A 40 5.77 -0.96 -3.04
C ILE A 40 6.11 0.52 -2.91
N THR A 41 5.26 1.28 -2.22
CA THR A 41 5.51 2.69 -1.87
C THR A 41 5.45 2.85 -0.36
N ARG A 42 6.49 3.43 0.25
CA ARG A 42 6.44 3.83 1.67
C ARG A 42 5.89 5.25 1.80
N LEU A 43 4.84 5.40 2.58
CA LEU A 43 4.31 6.68 3.04
C LEU A 43 4.73 6.90 4.50
N PRO A 44 5.82 7.64 4.76
CA PRO A 44 6.27 7.89 6.12
C PRO A 44 5.26 8.76 6.89
N GLY A 45 4.98 8.40 8.14
CA GLY A 45 4.22 9.25 9.05
C GLY A 45 5.01 10.50 9.50
N PRO A 46 4.35 11.49 10.14
CA PRO A 46 4.96 12.79 10.43
C PRO A 46 6.24 12.77 11.28
N ALA A 47 6.41 11.73 12.10
CA ALA A 47 7.58 11.56 12.96
C ALA A 47 8.62 10.57 12.40
N SER A 48 8.39 9.99 11.22
CA SER A 48 9.31 9.04 10.61
C SER A 48 10.48 9.74 9.96
N VAL A 49 11.68 9.20 10.15
CA VAL A 49 12.89 9.66 9.46
C VAL A 49 12.77 9.33 7.96
N PRO A 50 13.09 10.29 7.06
CA PRO A 50 13.14 10.03 5.64
C PRO A 50 14.17 8.96 5.29
N THR A 51 13.87 8.12 4.30
CA THR A 51 14.79 7.09 3.82
C THR A 51 14.87 7.07 2.31
N VAL A 52 15.89 6.40 1.77
CA VAL A 52 16.02 6.13 0.33
C VAL A 52 14.85 5.31 -0.23
N ASN A 53 13.99 4.73 0.62
CA ASN A 53 12.83 3.94 0.24
C ASN A 53 11.51 4.73 0.24
N ASP A 54 11.55 6.06 0.42
CA ASP A 54 10.35 6.92 0.42
C ASP A 54 9.90 7.28 -1.01
N GLN A 55 9.89 6.26 -1.86
CA GLN A 55 9.47 6.30 -3.25
C GLN A 55 8.93 4.93 -3.66
N THR A 56 8.22 4.87 -4.77
CA THR A 56 7.75 3.60 -5.32
C THR A 56 8.92 2.80 -5.87
N ARG A 57 9.04 1.53 -5.48
CA ARG A 57 10.06 0.60 -5.98
C ARG A 57 9.44 -0.72 -6.43
N PRO A 58 10.04 -1.43 -7.41
CA PRO A 58 9.61 -2.78 -7.75
C PRO A 58 9.90 -3.76 -6.59
N ILE A 59 8.93 -4.62 -6.29
CA ILE A 59 9.10 -5.69 -5.31
C ILE A 59 9.97 -6.79 -5.92
N ARG A 60 10.93 -7.27 -5.14
CA ARG A 60 11.73 -8.45 -5.47
C ARG A 60 11.24 -9.68 -4.71
N SER A 61 11.08 -9.58 -3.39
CA SER A 61 10.51 -10.62 -2.53
C SER A 61 9.79 -10.02 -1.34
N ILE A 62 8.75 -10.71 -0.86
CA ILE A 62 8.09 -10.45 0.42
C ILE A 62 8.46 -11.65 1.31
N ASP A 63 9.41 -11.46 2.21
CA ASP A 63 9.94 -12.55 3.03
C ASP A 63 9.08 -12.74 4.29
N TRP A 64 8.60 -11.63 4.88
CA TRP A 64 7.66 -11.63 6.00
C TRP A 64 6.74 -10.40 5.93
N CYS A 65 5.42 -10.59 5.97
CA CYS A 65 4.47 -9.47 6.01
C CYS A 65 3.21 -9.87 6.76
N ARG A 66 3.32 -9.95 8.10
CA ARG A 66 2.27 -10.47 8.98
C ARG A 66 1.93 -9.51 10.12
N VAL A 67 0.64 -9.36 10.41
CA VAL A 67 0.14 -8.56 11.54
C VAL A 67 0.70 -9.11 12.86
N GLY A 68 1.25 -8.22 13.69
CA GLY A 68 1.89 -8.55 14.95
C GLY A 68 3.42 -8.65 14.87
N ASP A 69 3.97 -8.84 13.66
CA ASP A 69 5.40 -8.96 13.42
C ASP A 69 5.97 -7.73 12.72
N ARG A 70 7.30 -7.67 12.60
CA ARG A 70 7.96 -6.74 11.68
C ARG A 70 7.87 -7.31 10.26
N GLY A 71 7.67 -6.44 9.28
CA GLY A 71 7.75 -6.84 7.88
C GLY A 71 9.18 -6.86 7.38
N GLU A 72 9.48 -7.78 6.47
CA GLU A 72 10.77 -7.98 5.82
C GLU A 72 10.53 -8.22 4.32
N TRP A 73 11.16 -7.41 3.48
CA TRP A 73 11.06 -7.54 2.01
C TRP A 73 12.28 -6.95 1.30
N THR A 74 12.45 -7.38 0.04
CA THR A 74 13.47 -6.83 -0.86
C THR A 74 12.84 -6.09 -2.04
N MET A 75 13.53 -5.07 -2.52
CA MET A 75 13.10 -4.23 -3.65
C MET A 75 14.22 -4.09 -4.66
N HIS A 76 13.87 -3.97 -5.94
CA HIS A 76 14.82 -3.57 -6.96
C HIS A 76 15.03 -2.05 -6.96
N GLU A 77 16.09 -1.64 -7.64
CA GLU A 77 16.24 -0.25 -8.04
C GLU A 77 15.25 0.13 -9.14
N ASP A 78 14.98 1.43 -9.28
CA ASP A 78 14.11 1.93 -10.34
C ASP A 78 14.81 1.85 -11.71
N GLN A 79 16.14 1.90 -11.72
CA GLN A 79 16.99 1.68 -12.88
C GLN A 79 18.12 0.72 -12.49
N PRO A 80 18.53 -0.23 -13.36
CA PRO A 80 19.61 -1.16 -13.03
C PRO A 80 20.95 -0.44 -12.77
N SER A 81 21.50 -0.56 -11.56
CA SER A 81 22.91 -0.24 -11.26
C SER A 81 23.76 -1.51 -11.20
N PRO A 82 25.01 -1.47 -11.67
CA PRO A 82 25.96 -2.55 -11.43
C PRO A 82 26.38 -2.67 -9.95
N ASP A 83 26.15 -1.63 -9.14
CA ASP A 83 26.69 -1.53 -7.78
C ASP A 83 25.68 -1.95 -6.69
N VAL A 84 24.38 -2.02 -7.02
CA VAL A 84 23.31 -2.33 -6.07
C VAL A 84 22.45 -3.46 -6.64
N GLU A 85 22.50 -4.61 -5.99
CA GLU A 85 21.72 -5.79 -6.42
C GLU A 85 20.23 -5.65 -6.03
N TYR A 86 19.97 -5.21 -4.80
CA TYR A 86 18.64 -4.93 -4.27
C TYR A 86 18.70 -4.11 -2.98
N TYR A 87 17.59 -3.47 -2.63
CA TYR A 87 17.37 -2.83 -1.33
C TYR A 87 16.68 -3.80 -0.39
N TRP A 88 17.15 -3.85 0.86
CA TRP A 88 16.46 -4.56 1.93
C TRP A 88 15.66 -3.59 2.80
N HIS A 89 14.53 -4.04 3.32
CA HIS A 89 13.68 -3.25 4.22
C HIS A 89 13.18 -4.12 5.38
N ILE A 90 13.36 -3.62 6.61
CA ILE A 90 12.63 -4.10 7.79
C ILE A 90 11.73 -2.96 8.27
N SER A 91 10.45 -3.26 8.47
CA SER A 91 9.51 -2.29 9.04
C SER A 91 9.47 -2.33 10.58
N SER A 92 8.78 -1.35 11.17
CA SER A 92 8.25 -1.53 12.53
C SER A 92 7.09 -2.54 12.53
N THR A 93 6.57 -2.89 13.71
CA THR A 93 5.49 -3.88 13.84
C THR A 93 4.27 -3.49 12.99
N ILE A 94 3.79 -4.44 12.21
CA ILE A 94 2.59 -4.33 11.38
C ILE A 94 1.37 -4.43 12.30
N SER A 95 0.53 -3.40 12.28
CA SER A 95 -0.69 -3.31 13.10
C SER A 95 -1.94 -3.71 12.34
N ARG A 96 -1.94 -3.57 11.00
CA ARG A 96 -3.09 -3.89 10.15
C ARG A 96 -2.66 -4.08 8.70
N ILE A 97 -3.33 -4.97 7.98
CA ILE A 97 -3.26 -5.08 6.53
C ILE A 97 -4.68 -5.01 5.99
N SER A 98 -4.93 -4.12 5.02
CA SER A 98 -6.26 -3.97 4.41
C SER A 98 -6.18 -3.65 2.93
N ARG A 99 -7.09 -4.21 2.14
CA ARG A 99 -7.16 -3.91 0.71
C ARG A 99 -7.52 -2.43 0.50
N GLN A 100 -6.80 -1.78 -0.42
CA GLN A 100 -7.15 -0.44 -0.87
C GLN A 100 -8.24 -0.56 -1.93
N VAL A 101 -9.48 -0.27 -1.54
CA VAL A 101 -10.58 -0.15 -2.51
C VAL A 101 -10.38 1.18 -3.25
N PRO A 102 -10.35 1.20 -4.59
CA PRO A 102 -10.40 2.45 -5.33
C PRO A 102 -11.60 3.25 -4.84
N PRO A 103 -11.49 4.59 -4.68
CA PRO A 103 -12.68 5.39 -4.42
C PRO A 103 -13.71 5.04 -5.49
N ALA A 104 -14.90 4.62 -5.07
CA ALA A 104 -15.99 4.36 -5.99
C ALA A 104 -16.11 5.59 -6.89
N LEU A 105 -16.12 5.39 -8.20
CA LEU A 105 -16.37 6.47 -9.15
C LEU A 105 -17.77 7.01 -8.86
N ASP A 106 -17.85 8.03 -8.00
CA ASP A 106 -19.09 8.74 -7.75
C ASP A 106 -19.53 9.35 -9.07
N ASN A 107 -20.57 8.75 -9.65
CA ASN A 107 -21.23 9.20 -10.88
C ASN A 107 -21.61 10.68 -10.73
N GLN A 108 -20.83 11.56 -11.36
CA GLN A 108 -21.19 12.93 -11.66
C GLN A 108 -22.37 12.93 -12.65
N VAL A 109 -23.58 12.69 -12.16
CA VAL A 109 -24.81 13.08 -12.85
C VAL A 109 -25.72 13.74 -11.84
N GLN A 110 -25.53 15.05 -11.65
CA GLN A 110 -26.58 15.98 -11.23
C GLN A 110 -26.12 17.43 -11.43
N SER A 111 -26.40 17.98 -12.60
CA SER A 111 -26.63 19.41 -12.79
C SER A 111 -27.73 19.58 -13.84
N GLY A 112 -28.92 19.07 -13.50
CA GLY A 112 -30.15 19.62 -14.03
C GLY A 112 -30.67 20.65 -13.04
N SER A 113 -30.62 21.94 -13.38
CA SER A 113 -31.64 22.94 -12.99
C SER A 113 -31.36 24.34 -13.56
N GLY A 114 -32.33 24.83 -14.34
CA GLY A 114 -32.69 26.24 -14.59
C GLY A 114 -31.70 27.05 -15.44
N VAL A 115 -32.08 27.82 -16.46
CA VAL A 115 -33.21 28.77 -16.52
C VAL A 115 -33.59 28.99 -17.99
N GLY A 116 -34.88 29.16 -18.28
CA GLY A 116 -35.38 29.64 -19.56
C GLY A 116 -36.91 29.73 -19.61
N VAL A 117 -37.46 30.74 -18.95
CA VAL A 117 -38.76 31.36 -19.30
C VAL A 117 -38.50 32.78 -19.75
#